data_AF-A0A942V3G8-F1
#
_entry.id   AF-A0A942V3G8-F1
#
_cell.length_a   1.000
_cell.length_b   1.000
_cell.length_c   1.000
_cell.angle_alpha   90.00
_cell.angle_beta   90.00
_cell.angle_gamma   90.00
#
_symmetry.space_group_name_H-M   'P 1'
#
loop_
_entity.id
_entity.type
_entity.pdbx_description
1 polymer ?
#
loop_
_entity_poly.entity_id
_entity_poly.type
_entity_poly.pdbx_seq_one_letter_code
_entity_poly.pdbx_strand_id
1 'polypeptide(L)'
;MDTLNYFLKYIKLDEEKRILISVQNQYESYLLEKESKKMILDGLKSILGEDFKTLEIGKNICRVTVLEGKEEESKEKIETELVKGLEMAMAFMSQMQNKDNQ
;
A
#
# COMPACT_ATOMS: atom_id res chain seq x y z
N MET A 1 14.78 0.27 -11.62
CA MET A 1 14.54 -0.31 -10.29
C MET A 1 13.12 0.05 -9.95
N ASP A 2 12.23 -0.93 -9.72
CA ASP A 2 10.85 -0.63 -9.34
C ASP A 2 10.86 0.24 -8.08
N THR A 3 10.33 1.46 -8.21
CA THR A 3 10.19 2.42 -7.12
C THR A 3 9.51 1.80 -5.90
N LEU A 4 8.64 0.82 -6.12
CA LEU A 4 7.99 0.03 -5.08
C LEU A 4 9.00 -0.66 -4.15
N ASN A 5 10.12 -1.17 -4.66
CA ASN A 5 11.07 -1.95 -3.87
C ASN A 5 11.78 -1.13 -2.77
N TYR A 6 11.79 0.21 -2.90
CA TYR A 6 12.28 1.10 -1.85
C TYR A 6 11.38 1.11 -0.61
N PHE A 7 10.07 0.90 -0.79
CA PHE A 7 9.06 0.99 0.26
C PHE A 7 8.53 -0.38 0.70
N LEU A 8 8.40 -1.29 -0.27
CA LEU A 8 7.81 -2.61 -0.12
C LEU A 8 8.86 -3.69 -0.29
N LYS A 9 8.69 -4.76 0.49
CA LYS A 9 9.41 -6.02 0.29
C LYS A 9 8.72 -6.88 -0.75
N TYR A 10 7.39 -6.96 -0.70
CA TYR A 10 6.57 -7.71 -1.64
C TYR A 10 5.09 -7.36 -1.50
N ILE A 11 4.35 -7.63 -2.58
CA ILE A 11 2.90 -7.82 -2.58
C ILE A 11 2.62 -9.21 -3.16
N LYS A 12 1.81 -10.03 -2.47
CA LYS A 12 1.45 -11.38 -2.93
C LYS A 12 0.16 -11.88 -2.29
N LEU A 13 -0.39 -12.97 -2.82
CA LEU A 13 -1.41 -13.74 -2.11
C LEU A 13 -0.77 -14.77 -1.16
N ASP A 14 -1.40 -15.02 -0.02
CA ASP A 14 -1.07 -16.15 0.84
C ASP A 14 -1.92 -17.40 0.51
N GLU A 15 -1.71 -18.49 1.26
CA GLU A 15 -2.43 -19.75 1.07
C GLU A 15 -3.96 -19.62 1.28
N GLU A 16 -4.38 -18.63 2.06
CA GLU A 16 -5.79 -18.29 2.31
C GLU A 16 -6.32 -17.25 1.30
N LYS A 17 -5.56 -16.97 0.24
CA LYS A 17 -5.83 -15.94 -0.78
C LYS A 17 -5.99 -14.52 -0.24
N ARG A 18 -5.41 -14.21 0.91
CA ARG A 18 -5.34 -12.83 1.40
C ARG A 18 -4.19 -12.11 0.73
N ILE A 19 -4.37 -10.82 0.47
CA ILE A 19 -3.33 -9.97 -0.10
C ILE A 19 -2.39 -9.54 1.02
N LEU A 20 -1.12 -9.95 0.92
CA LEU A 20 -0.05 -9.57 1.81
C LEU A 20 0.73 -8.40 1.22
N ILE A 21 0.73 -7.27 1.93
CA ILE A 21 1.53 -6.09 1.59
C ILE A 21 2.60 -5.96 2.66
N SER A 22 3.85 -6.31 2.35
CA SER A 22 4.94 -6.21 3.30
C SER A 22 5.81 -4.99 3.00
N VAL A 23 6.02 -4.16 4.02
CA VAL A 23 6.89 -2.97 3.95
C VAL A 23 8.31 -3.29 4.41
N GLN A 24 9.26 -2.45 4.00
CA GLN A 24 10.63 -2.48 4.53
C GLN A 24 10.63 -2.22 6.05
N ASN A 25 11.59 -2.82 6.77
CA ASN A 25 11.61 -2.76 8.25
C ASN A 25 11.65 -1.33 8.80
N GLN A 26 12.28 -0.41 8.07
CA GLN A 26 12.37 1.00 8.45
C GLN A 26 11.01 1.70 8.51
N TYR A 27 9.95 1.10 7.94
CA TYR A 27 8.58 1.64 7.95
C TYR A 27 7.64 0.92 8.94
N GLU A 28 8.15 -0.01 9.75
CA GLU A 28 7.33 -0.77 10.73
C GLU A 28 6.61 0.13 11.73
N SER A 29 7.30 1.15 12.26
CA SER A 29 6.72 2.08 13.24
C SER A 29 5.51 2.81 12.67
N TYR A 30 5.58 3.21 11.41
CA TYR A 30 4.48 3.88 10.72
C TYR A 30 3.24 3.00 10.61
N LEU A 31 3.38 1.68 10.37
CA LEU A 31 2.21 0.79 10.35
C LEU A 31 1.51 0.67 11.71
N LEU A 32 2.24 0.89 12.80
CA LEU A 32 1.70 0.76 14.15
C LEU A 32 0.99 2.03 14.65
N GLU A 33 1.28 3.18 14.05
CA GLU A 33 0.67 4.47 14.37
C GLU A 33 -0.83 4.50 14.04
N LYS A 34 -1.64 5.01 14.98
CA LYS A 34 -3.12 5.01 14.86
C LYS A 34 -3.60 5.76 13.63
N GLU A 35 -2.97 6.87 13.31
CA GLU A 35 -3.32 7.70 12.15
C GLU A 35 -3.01 6.98 10.84
N SER A 36 -1.82 6.41 10.72
CA SER A 36 -1.42 5.61 9.56
C SER A 36 -2.32 4.40 9.35
N LYS A 37 -2.71 3.68 10.43
CA LYS A 37 -3.67 2.57 10.33
C LYS A 37 -5.01 3.02 9.73
N LYS A 38 -5.49 4.19 10.14
CA LYS A 38 -6.73 4.78 9.59
C LYS A 38 -6.54 5.14 8.12
N MET A 39 -5.45 5.80 7.76
CA MET A 39 -5.15 6.15 6.37
C MET A 39 -5.04 4.93 5.46
N ILE A 40 -4.39 3.85 5.91
CA ILE A 40 -4.28 2.60 5.16
C ILE A 40 -5.66 1.97 4.95
N LEU A 41 -6.47 1.92 6.01
CA LEU A 41 -7.83 1.38 5.93
C LEU A 41 -8.71 2.20 4.96
N ASP A 42 -8.69 3.52 5.08
CA ASP A 42 -9.48 4.41 4.24
C ASP A 42 -9.02 4.34 2.78
N GLY A 43 -7.71 4.26 2.54
CA GLY A 43 -7.12 4.06 1.21
C GLY A 43 -7.53 2.73 0.60
N LEU A 44 -7.43 1.62 1.33
CA LEU A 44 -7.85 0.30 0.85
C LEU A 44 -9.34 0.25 0.54
N LYS A 45 -10.20 0.86 1.37
CA LYS A 45 -11.63 0.98 1.09
C LYS A 45 -11.91 1.80 -0.16
N SER A 46 -11.15 2.87 -0.39
CA SER A 46 -11.29 3.68 -1.60
C SER A 46 -10.88 2.92 -2.87
N ILE A 47 -9.85 2.08 -2.79
CA ILE A 47 -9.32 1.33 -3.94
C ILE A 47 -10.22 0.13 -4.27
N LEU A 48 -10.65 -0.60 -3.24
CA LEU A 48 -11.32 -1.89 -3.38
C LEU A 48 -12.85 -1.78 -3.31
N GLY A 49 -13.39 -0.71 -2.72
CA GLY A 49 -14.83 -0.50 -2.59
C GLY A 49 -15.51 -1.66 -1.85
N GLU A 50 -16.49 -2.27 -2.50
CA GLU A 50 -17.27 -3.40 -1.98
C GLU A 50 -16.47 -4.72 -1.94
N ASP A 51 -15.37 -4.83 -2.67
CA ASP A 51 -14.52 -6.01 -2.67
C ASP A 51 -13.79 -6.17 -1.31
N PHE A 52 -13.62 -5.09 -0.54
CA PHE A 52 -12.92 -5.11 0.74
C PHE A 52 -13.73 -5.77 1.86
N LYS A 53 -13.15 -6.76 2.55
CA LYS A 53 -13.74 -7.35 3.78
C LYS A 53 -13.04 -6.86 5.03
N THR A 54 -11.74 -7.13 5.16
CA THR A 54 -11.00 -6.88 6.39
C THR A 54 -9.55 -6.49 6.12
N LEU A 55 -8.97 -5.78 7.09
CA LEU A 55 -7.56 -5.42 7.14
C LEU A 55 -7.01 -5.82 8.51
N GLU A 56 -5.92 -6.58 8.49
CA GLU A 56 -5.12 -6.86 9.67
C GLU A 56 -3.73 -6.27 9.50
N ILE A 57 -3.26 -5.52 10.49
CA ILE A 57 -1.94 -4.88 10.46
C ILE A 57 -1.04 -5.55 11.49
N GLY A 58 -0.04 -6.28 10.98
CA GLY A 58 1.06 -6.83 11.76
C GLY A 58 2.23 -5.85 11.87
N LYS A 59 3.38 -6.36 12.30
CA LYS A 59 4.60 -5.56 12.52
C LYS A 59 5.07 -4.83 11.25
N ASN A 60 5.27 -5.57 10.17
CA ASN A 60 5.77 -5.04 8.88
C ASN A 60 4.89 -5.48 7.68
N ILE A 61 3.66 -5.91 7.97
CA ILE A 61 2.79 -6.55 6.98
C ILE A 61 1.34 -6.16 7.21
N CYS A 62 0.66 -5.80 6.13
CA CYS A 62 -0.79 -5.68 6.07
C CYS A 62 -1.35 -6.92 5.38
N ARG A 63 -2.38 -7.53 5.98
CA ARG A 63 -3.16 -8.60 5.36
C ARG A 63 -4.53 -8.04 4.99
N VAL A 64 -4.85 -8.07 3.72
CA VAL A 64 -6.13 -7.57 3.19
C VAL A 64 -6.93 -8.76 2.71
N THR A 65 -8.11 -8.94 3.30
CA THR A 65 -9.06 -9.97 2.86
C THR A 65 -10.11 -9.30 1.98
N VAL A 66 -10.40 -9.92 0.84
CA VAL A 66 -11.38 -9.44 -0.13
C VAL A 66 -12.49 -10.46 -0.38
N LEU A 67 -13.47 -10.10 -1.21
CA LEU A 67 -14.48 -11.02 -1.72
C LEU A 67 -13.82 -12.21 -2.45
N GLU A 68 -14.45 -13.38 -2.34
CA GLU A 68 -13.94 -14.59 -2.98
C GLU A 68 -14.00 -14.42 -4.50
N GLY A 69 -12.94 -14.82 -5.21
CA GLY A 69 -12.80 -14.63 -6.66
C GLY A 69 -12.32 -13.24 -7.08
N LYS A 70 -12.09 -12.33 -6.13
CA LYS A 70 -11.58 -10.97 -6.37
C LYS A 70 -10.11 -10.80 -6.00
N GLU A 71 -9.42 -11.85 -5.58
CA GLU A 71 -8.13 -11.75 -4.91
C GLU A 71 -7.02 -11.24 -5.84
N GLU A 72 -6.90 -11.80 -7.05
CA GLU A 72 -5.91 -11.34 -8.04
C GLU A 72 -6.24 -9.94 -8.58
N GLU A 73 -7.50 -9.70 -8.97
CA GLU A 73 -7.96 -8.38 -9.45
C GLU A 73 -7.71 -7.29 -8.40
N SER A 74 -7.99 -7.58 -7.13
CA SER A 74 -7.76 -6.66 -6.02
C SER A 74 -6.28 -6.42 -5.75
N LYS A 75 -5.44 -7.47 -5.86
CA LYS A 75 -3.99 -7.34 -5.73
C LYS A 75 -3.44 -6.40 -6.79
N GLU A 76 -3.84 -6.58 -8.06
CA GLU A 76 -3.41 -5.74 -9.18
C GLU A 76 -3.89 -4.28 -9.03
N LYS A 77 -5.11 -4.06 -8.55
CA LYS A 77 -5.62 -2.70 -8.23
C LYS A 77 -4.75 -2.02 -7.18
N ILE A 78 -4.43 -2.73 -6.09
CA ILE A 78 -3.58 -2.20 -5.02
C ILE A 78 -2.18 -1.87 -5.55
N GLU A 79 -1.56 -2.78 -6.29
CA GLU A 79 -0.24 -2.57 -6.91
C GLU A 79 -0.24 -1.34 -7.82
N THR A 80 -1.25 -1.22 -8.67
CA THR A 80 -1.41 -0.08 -9.61
C THR A 80 -1.54 1.25 -8.88
N GLU A 81 -2.41 1.33 -7.87
CA GLU A 81 -2.62 2.57 -7.12
C GLU A 81 -1.42 2.94 -6.25
N LEU A 82 -0.67 1.96 -5.74
CA LEU A 82 0.59 2.20 -5.04
C LEU A 82 1.66 2.78 -5.98
N VAL A 83 1.81 2.24 -7.19
CA VAL A 83 2.73 2.81 -8.20
C VAL A 83 2.36 4.26 -8.50
N LYS A 84 1.09 4.52 -8.83
CA LYS A 84 0.61 5.88 -9.12
C LYS A 84 0.83 6.83 -7.95
N GLY A 85 0.51 6.39 -6.73
CA GLY A 85 0.70 7.18 -5.51
C GLY A 85 2.16 7.58 -5.31
N LEU A 86 3.09 6.65 -5.54
CA LEU A 86 4.52 6.91 -5.45
C LEU A 86 5.02 7.83 -6.58
N GLU A 87 4.57 7.64 -7.82
CA GLU A 87 4.91 8.51 -8.94
C GLU A 87 4.47 9.96 -8.69
N MET A 88 3.25 10.14 -8.19
CA MET A 88 2.74 11.46 -7.80
C MET A 88 3.53 12.08 -6.66
N ALA A 89 3.87 11.31 -5.62
CA ALA A 89 4.68 11.80 -4.51
C ALA A 89 6.08 12.24 -4.96
N MET A 90 6.73 11.45 -5.83
CA MET A 90 8.03 11.81 -6.40
C MET A 90 7.95 13.06 -7.29
N ALA A 91 6.92 13.16 -8.14
CA ALA A 91 6.69 14.33 -8.98
C ALA A 91 6.43 15.60 -8.15
N PHE A 92 5.75 15.47 -7.02
CA PHE A 92 5.54 16.57 -6.08
C PHE A 92 6.86 17.00 -5.40
N MET A 93 7.65 16.04 -4.91
CA MET A 93 8.97 16.33 -4.30
C MET A 93 9.94 17.00 -5.27
N SER A 94 9.97 16.56 -6.54
CA SER A 94 10.85 17.16 -7.56
C SER A 94 10.45 18.60 -7.92
N GLN A 95 9.15 18.91 -7.89
CA GLN A 95 8.67 20.28 -8.07
C GLN A 95 8.99 21.18 -6.87
N MET A 96 8.97 20.66 -5.64
CA MET A 96 9.37 21.42 -4.45
C MET A 96 10.88 21.68 -4.42
N GLN A 97 11.72 20.68 -4.72
CA GLN A 97 13.18 20.87 -4.79
C GLN A 97 13.60 21.92 -5.82
N ASN A 98 12.86 22.06 -6.92
CA ASN A 98 13.14 23.11 -7.93
C ASN A 98 12.72 24.51 -7.48
N LYS A 99 11.84 24.64 -6.48
CA LYS A 99 11.42 25.95 -5.92
C LYS A 99 12.36 26.47 -4.83
N ASP A 100 13.06 25.59 -4.10
CA ASP A 100 14.00 25.99 -3.04
C ASP A 100 15.38 26.43 -3.59
N ASN A 101 15.63 26.26 -4.90
CA ASN A 101 16.86 26.66 -5.60
C ASN A 101 16.68 27.90 -6.51
N GLN A 102 15.62 28.69 -6.32
CA GLN A 102 15.40 30.00 -6.97
C GLN A 102 15.25 31.09 -5.91
#